data_AF-A0A2K4ZGX3-F1
#
_entry.id   AF-A0A2K4ZGX3-F1
#
_cell.length_a   1.000
_cell.length_b   1.000
_cell.length_c   1.000
_cell.angle_alpha   90.00
_cell.angle_beta   90.00
_cell.angle_gamma   90.00
#
_symmetry.space_group_name_H-M   'P 1'
#
loop_
_entity.id
_entity.type
_entity.pdbx_description
1 polymer ?
#
loop_
_entity_poly.entity_id
_entity_poly.type
_entity_poly.pdbx_seq_one_letter_code
_entity_poly.pdbx_strand_id
1 'polypeptide(L)' 'MCEICGQIPCHPRCPNAEEPDGKCTCIKCGYGIMEDDEYLETAEGPVCMECLDDMSTRELIEICGEQLQKA' A
#
# COMPACT_ATOMS: atom_id res chain seq x y z
N MET A 1 -3.14 16.13 25.97
CA MET A 1 -1.98 16.75 25.30
C MET A 1 -0.83 15.77 25.49
N CYS A 2 -0.18 15.34 24.41
CA CYS A 2 0.88 14.33 24.50
C CYS A 2 2.09 14.84 25.30
N GLU A 3 2.67 14.03 26.18
CA GLU A 3 3.83 14.41 27.00
C GLU A 3 5.14 14.56 26.20
N ILE A 4 5.22 13.93 25.01
CA ILE A 4 6.41 13.98 24.15
C ILE A 4 6.36 15.16 23.19
N CYS A 5 5.23 15.36 22.51
CA CYS A 5 5.11 16.37 21.45
C CYS A 5 4.26 17.60 21.81
N GLY A 6 3.54 17.57 22.93
CA GLY A 6 2.73 18.70 23.39
C GLY A 6 1.49 19.02 22.52
N GLN A 7 1.07 18.12 21.61
CA GLN A 7 -0.06 18.34 20.69
C GLN A 7 -1.25 17.39 20.94
N ILE A 8 -2.41 17.72 20.37
CA ILE A 8 -3.61 16.85 20.24
C ILE A 8 -4.27 17.14 18.88
N PRO A 9 -4.30 16.19 17.92
CA PRO A 9 -3.62 14.89 17.93
C PRO A 9 -2.09 15.04 17.98
N CYS A 10 -1.38 13.94 18.22
CA CYS A 10 0.09 13.95 18.27
C CYS A 10 0.69 14.47 16.96
N HIS A 11 1.80 15.19 17.03
CA HIS A 11 2.57 15.60 15.84
C HIS A 11 2.99 14.36 15.04
N PRO A 12 2.91 14.31 13.69
CA PRO A 12 3.17 13.09 12.89
C PRO A 12 4.54 12.42 13.09
N ARG A 13 5.54 13.14 13.59
CA ARG A 13 6.87 12.59 13.96
C ARG A 13 6.97 12.09 15.41
N CYS A 14 5.90 12.20 16.18
CA CYS A 14 5.82 11.70 17.55
C CYS A 14 5.67 10.17 17.52
N PRO A 15 6.36 9.40 18.37
CA PRO A 15 6.15 7.95 18.45
C PRO A 15 4.73 7.56 18.90
N ASN A 16 3.99 8.49 19.51
CA ASN A 16 2.59 8.32 19.88
C ASN A 16 1.62 8.88 18.82
N ALA A 17 2.12 9.30 17.65
CA ALA A 17 1.25 9.62 16.54
C ALA A 17 0.68 8.32 15.98
N GLU A 18 -0.64 8.26 15.89
CA GLU A 18 -1.30 7.22 15.13
C GLU A 18 -0.90 7.40 13.66
N GLU A 19 -0.52 6.30 13.02
CA GLU A 19 -0.30 6.33 11.57
C GLU A 19 -1.62 6.73 10.90
N PRO A 20 -1.57 7.59 9.88
CA PRO A 20 -2.78 8.00 9.20
C PRO A 20 -3.47 6.76 8.61
N ASP A 21 -4.78 6.62 8.87
CA ASP A 21 -5.56 5.49 8.38
C ASP A 21 -5.54 5.49 6.85
N GLY A 22 -4.78 4.56 6.25
CA GLY A 22 -4.88 4.26 4.83
C GLY A 22 -6.28 3.74 4.49
N LYS A 23 -6.79 4.03 3.28
CA LYS A 23 -8.08 3.48 2.82
C LYS A 23 -8.04 1.95 2.77
N CYS A 24 -6.89 1.39 2.43
CA CYS A 24 -6.63 -0.03 2.46
C CYS A 24 -5.13 -0.30 2.69
N THR A 25 -4.75 -1.57 2.85
CA THR A 25 -3.35 -1.96 3.11
C THR A 25 -2.87 -2.85 1.98
N CYS A 26 -1.74 -2.49 1.38
CA CYS A 26 -1.14 -3.29 0.31
C CYS A 26 -0.79 -4.69 0.84
N ILE A 27 -1.30 -5.74 0.18
CA ILE A 27 -1.09 -7.14 0.61
C ILE A 27 0.36 -7.61 0.43
N LYS A 28 1.17 -6.90 -0.38
CA LYS A 28 2.57 -7.25 -0.67
C LYS A 28 3.55 -6.64 0.32
N CYS A 29 3.50 -5.32 0.51
CA CYS A 29 4.44 -4.60 1.37
C CYS A 29 3.90 -4.30 2.78
N GLY A 30 2.58 -4.39 2.98
CA GLY A 30 1.95 -4.08 4.27
C GLY A 30 1.80 -2.59 4.57
N TYR A 31 2.21 -1.69 3.65
CA TYR A 31 2.01 -0.26 3.82
C TYR A 31 0.56 0.14 3.51
N GLY A 32 0.09 1.17 4.23
CA GLY A 32 -1.22 1.79 3.97
C GLY A 32 -1.22 2.51 2.63
N ILE A 33 -2.27 2.28 1.84
CA ILE A 33 -2.58 2.99 0.61
C ILE A 33 -3.47 4.18 1.00
N MET A 34 -2.97 5.39 0.74
CA MET A 34 -3.58 6.64 1.17
C MET A 34 -4.72 7.07 0.25
N GLU A 35 -5.44 8.10 0.66
CA GLU A 35 -6.40 8.76 -0.21
C GLU A 35 -5.69 9.36 -1.43
N ASP A 36 -6.23 9.07 -2.62
CA ASP A 36 -5.70 9.43 -3.95
C ASP A 36 -4.47 8.64 -4.43
N ASP A 37 -4.00 7.63 -3.69
CA ASP A 37 -2.97 6.71 -4.18
C ASP A 37 -3.51 5.77 -5.27
N GLU A 38 -2.71 5.54 -6.31
CA GLU A 38 -3.00 4.54 -7.34
C GLU A 38 -2.61 3.14 -6.84
N TYR A 39 -3.54 2.19 -7.01
CA TYR A 39 -3.34 0.80 -6.64
C TYR A 39 -4.18 -0.13 -7.53
N LEU A 40 -3.79 -1.39 -7.61
CA LEU A 40 -4.53 -2.43 -8.30
C LEU A 40 -5.30 -3.27 -7.28
N GLU A 41 -6.63 -3.34 -7.43
CA GLU A 41 -7.46 -4.29 -6.68
C GLU A 41 -7.36 -5.67 -7.36
N THR A 42 -6.73 -6.62 -6.68
CA THR A 42 -6.60 -8.02 -7.16
C THR A 42 -7.59 -8.93 -6.44
N ALA A 43 -7.74 -10.17 -6.88
CA ALA A 43 -8.58 -11.15 -6.19
C ALA A 43 -8.08 -11.47 -4.77
N GLU A 44 -6.78 -11.27 -4.49
CA GLU A 44 -6.17 -11.48 -3.17
C GLU A 44 -6.21 -10.21 -2.30
N GLY A 45 -6.52 -9.05 -2.89
CA GLY A 45 -6.57 -7.74 -2.23
C GLY A 45 -5.80 -6.65 -2.97
N PRO A 46 -5.69 -5.45 -2.39
CA PRO A 46 -5.09 -4.29 -3.03
C PRO A 46 -3.56 -4.36 -3.06
N VAL A 47 -2.95 -3.94 -4.16
CA VAL A 47 -1.49 -3.87 -4.38
C VAL A 47 -1.12 -2.46 -4.85
N CYS A 48 -0.22 -1.78 -4.13
CA CYS A 48 0.21 -0.42 -4.47
C CYS A 48 1.07 -0.36 -5.74
N MET A 49 1.10 0.80 -6.40
CA MET A 49 1.91 1.02 -7.62
C MET A 49 3.39 0.71 -7.44
N GLU A 50 4.00 1.06 -6.30
CA GLU A 50 5.43 0.74 -6.05
C GLU A 50 5.70 -0.76 -6.12
N CYS A 51 4.81 -1.58 -5.56
CA CYS A 51 4.93 -3.03 -5.66
C CYS A 51 4.68 -3.53 -7.08
N LEU A 52 3.78 -2.90 -7.85
CA LEU A 52 3.53 -3.29 -9.24
C LEU A 52 4.71 -2.94 -10.15
N ASP A 53 5.36 -1.80 -9.92
CA ASP A 53 6.52 -1.35 -10.70
C ASP A 53 7.76 -2.22 -10.44
N ASP A 54 7.91 -2.74 -9.22
CA ASP A 54 8.98 -3.68 -8.86
C ASP A 54 8.74 -5.11 -9.39
N MET A 55 7.51 -5.43 -9.81
CA MET A 55 7.16 -6.76 -10.30
C MET A 55 7.63 -6.99 -11.73
N SER A 56 7.98 -8.24 -12.01
CA SER A 56 8.28 -8.65 -13.37
C SER A 56 7.01 -8.66 -14.22
N THR A 57 7.17 -8.45 -15.53
CA THR A 57 6.04 -8.52 -16.49
C THR A 57 5.30 -9.85 -16.41
N ARG A 58 5.97 -10.95 -16.03
CA ARG A 58 5.33 -12.25 -15.85
C ARG A 58 4.36 -12.27 -14.68
N GLU A 59 4.79 -11.75 -13.53
CA GLU A 59 3.94 -11.72 -12.35
C GLU A 59 2.76 -10.76 -12.54
N LEU A 60 2.96 -9.65 -13.26
CA LEU A 60 1.86 -8.75 -13.63
C LEU A 60 0.83 -9.45 -14.55
N ILE A 61 1.28 -10.25 -15.52
CA ILE A 61 0.40 -11.04 -16.38
C ILE A 61 -0.40 -12.06 -15.58
N GLU A 62 0.23 -12.73 -14.61
CA GLU A 62 -0.42 -13.69 -13.72
C GLU A 62 -1.47 -13.00 -12.83
N ILE A 63 -1.17 -11.81 -12.28
CA ILE A 63 -2.14 -11.00 -11.52
C ILE A 63 -3.35 -10.60 -12.38
N CYS A 64 -3.12 -10.26 -13.65
CA CYS A 64 -4.19 -9.94 -14.59
C CYS A 64 -5.02 -11.17 -15.04
N GLY A 65 -4.64 -12.38 -14.61
CA GLY A 65 -5.33 -13.63 -14.95
C GLY A 65 -5.05 -14.14 -16.37
N GLU A 66 -4.02 -13.61 -17.02
CA GLU A 66 -3.62 -13.96 -18.38
C GLU A 66 -2.51 -15.02 -18.40
N GLN A 67 -2.32 -15.68 -19.55
CA GLN A 67 -1.29 -16.73 -19.71
C GLN A 67 -0.40 -16.48 -20.93
N LEU A 68 0.92 -16.57 -20.72
CA LEU A 68 1.90 -16.51 -21.79
C LEU A 68 1.85 -17.77 -22.66
N GLN A 69 1.72 -17.60 -23.97
CA GLN A 69 1.79 -18.68 -24.95
C GLN A 69 3.22 -18.83 -25.50
N LYS A 70 3.61 -20.06 -25.83
CA LYS A 70 4.83 -20.34 -26.58
C LYS A 70 4.48 -20.39 -28.07
N ALA A 71 5.29 -19.76 -28.91
CA ALA A 71 5.18 -19.84 -30.36
C ALA A 71 5.70 -21.18 -30.89
#